data_AF-A0A836W6T6-F1
#
_entry.id   AF-A0A836W6T6-F1
#
_cell.length_a   1.000
_cell.length_b   1.000
_cell.length_c   1.000
_cell.angle_alpha   90.00
_cell.angle_beta   90.00
_cell.angle_gamma   90.00
#
_symmetry.space_group_name_H-M   'P 1'
#
loop_
_entity.id
_entity.type
_entity.pdbx_description
1 polymer ?
#
loop_
_entity_poly.entity_id
_entity_poly.type
_entity_poly.pdbx_seq_one_letter_code
_entity_poly.pdbx_strand_id
1 'polypeptide(L)'
;YIIAMSFGSPDFVLIALAIAVGNIVKALPITPGGIGTYEATITTILTSNYSTGIAFTIALVDHAVKNISTVVLGIISLSALNLSFKEVEGQK
;
A
#
# COMPACT_ATOMS: atom_id res chain seq x y z
N TYR A 1 10.28 -3.90 0.85
CA TYR A 1 11.70 -4.30 0.71
C TYR A 1 12.09 -4.53 -0.74
N ILE A 2 11.45 -5.46 -1.45
CA ILE A 2 11.79 -5.80 -2.86
C ILE A 2 11.83 -4.57 -3.77
N ILE A 3 10.81 -3.71 -3.72
CA ILE A 3 10.75 -2.47 -4.53
C ILE A 3 11.96 -1.56 -4.27
N ALA A 4 12.42 -1.46 -3.02
CA ALA A 4 13.54 -0.60 -2.64
C ALA A 4 14.90 -1.14 -3.09
N MET A 5 15.03 -2.46 -3.32
CA MET A 5 16.26 -3.06 -3.86
C MET A 5 16.58 -2.56 -5.28
N SER A 6 15.56 -2.14 -6.04
CA SER A 6 15.76 -1.52 -7.36
C SER A 6 16.51 -0.19 -7.31
N PHE A 7 16.64 0.40 -6.12
CA PHE A 7 17.29 1.70 -5.89
C PHE A 7 18.57 1.60 -5.03
N GLY A 8 19.11 0.39 -4.82
CA GLY A 8 20.36 0.16 -4.11
C GLY A 8 20.27 -0.92 -3.03
N SER A 9 20.99 -0.73 -1.93
CA SER A 9 21.00 -1.64 -0.77
C SER A 9 20.13 -1.06 0.36
N PRO A 10 18.80 -1.34 0.38
CA PRO A 10 17.91 -0.78 1.38
C PRO A 10 18.22 -1.29 2.79
N ASP A 11 18.17 -0.40 3.77
CA ASP A 11 18.14 -0.80 5.17
C ASP A 11 16.78 -1.46 5.48
N PHE A 12 16.82 -2.73 5.85
CA PHE A 12 15.63 -3.50 6.18
C PHE A 12 14.80 -2.84 7.30
N VAL A 13 15.44 -2.34 8.35
CA VAL A 13 14.76 -1.77 9.52
C VAL A 13 14.04 -0.48 9.13
N LEU A 14 14.68 0.39 8.35
CA LEU A 14 14.07 1.62 7.86
C LEU A 14 12.85 1.33 6.96
N ILE A 15 12.98 0.38 6.04
CA ILE A 15 11.87 0.00 5.16
C ILE A 15 10.72 -0.61 5.99
N ALA A 16 11.02 -1.50 6.93
CA ALA A 16 10.01 -2.11 7.79
C ALA A 16 9.27 -1.06 8.63
N LEU A 17 10.00 -0.09 9.20
CA LEU A 17 9.44 1.03 9.94
C LEU A 17 8.51 1.87 9.06
N ALA A 18 8.97 2.28 7.88
CA ALA A 18 8.17 3.09 6.97
C ALA A 18 6.84 2.39 6.61
N ILE A 19 6.89 1.10 6.33
CA ILE A 19 5.70 0.29 6.01
C ILE A 19 4.77 0.14 7.22
N ALA A 20 5.33 -0.09 8.42
CA ALA A 20 4.53 -0.22 9.64
C ALA A 20 3.75 1.08 9.93
N VAL A 21 4.42 2.23 9.88
CA VAL A 21 3.78 3.54 10.09
C VAL A 21 2.79 3.86 8.97
N GLY A 22 3.14 3.59 7.71
CA GLY A 22 2.21 3.74 6.59
C GLY A 22 0.93 2.93 6.78
N ASN A 23 1.03 1.67 7.23
CA ASN A 23 -0.13 0.83 7.50
C ASN A 23 -1.02 1.37 8.64
N ILE A 24 -0.42 1.96 9.69
CA ILE A 24 -1.17 2.66 10.76
C ILE A 24 -1.93 3.84 10.17
N VAL A 25 -1.28 4.66 9.34
CA VAL A 25 -1.93 5.82 8.69
C VAL A 25 -3.05 5.37 7.76
N LYS A 26 -2.87 4.30 6.98
CA LYS A 26 -3.90 3.74 6.10
C LYS A 26 -5.10 3.17 6.84
N ALA A 27 -4.93 2.73 8.08
CA ALA A 27 -6.05 2.29 8.91
C ALA A 27 -6.96 3.46 9.33
N LEU A 28 -6.46 4.70 9.26
CA LEU A 28 -7.26 5.89 9.50
C LEU A 28 -8.06 6.22 8.22
N PRO A 29 -9.39 6.45 8.31
CA PRO A 29 -10.24 6.70 7.15
C PRO A 29 -10.13 8.17 6.67
N ILE A 30 -8.90 8.65 6.43
CA ILE A 30 -8.63 10.04 6.01
C ILE A 30 -8.96 10.23 4.53
N THR A 31 -8.55 9.28 3.69
CA THR A 31 -8.84 9.27 2.25
C THR A 31 -9.29 7.88 1.81
N PRO A 32 -10.09 7.76 0.73
CA PRO A 32 -10.47 6.46 0.18
C PRO A 32 -9.24 5.60 -0.13
N GLY A 33 -9.19 4.40 0.47
CA GLY A 33 -8.06 3.48 0.33
C GLY A 33 -6.74 3.95 0.95
N GLY A 34 -6.71 5.08 1.65
CA GLY A 34 -5.48 5.68 2.20
C GLY A 34 -4.58 6.32 1.15
N ILE A 35 -5.08 6.58 -0.06
CA ILE A 35 -4.31 7.15 -1.17
C ILE A 35 -3.89 8.58 -0.83
N GLY A 36 -2.63 8.92 -1.06
CA GLY A 36 -2.00 10.19 -0.73
C GLY A 36 -1.37 10.19 0.65
N THR A 37 -2.13 9.85 1.71
CA THR A 37 -1.64 9.89 3.09
C THR A 37 -0.64 8.79 3.39
N TYR A 38 -0.86 7.59 2.84
CA TYR A 38 0.09 6.48 2.93
C TYR A 38 1.41 6.84 2.25
N GLU A 39 1.34 7.34 1.02
CA GLU A 39 2.49 7.70 0.20
C GLU A 39 3.28 8.83 0.83
N ALA A 40 2.61 9.88 1.31
CA ALA A 40 3.25 10.99 1.99
C ALA A 40 4.01 10.51 3.24
N THR A 41 3.38 9.67 4.06
CA THR A 41 3.99 9.13 5.29
C THR A 41 5.26 8.34 5.00
N ILE A 42 5.19 7.38 4.07
CA ILE A 42 6.36 6.57 3.70
C ILE A 42 7.44 7.43 3.06
N THR A 43 7.05 8.35 2.16
CA THR A 43 8.00 9.26 1.51
C THR A 43 8.77 10.06 2.55
N THR A 44 8.09 10.65 3.55
CA THR A 44 8.70 11.42 4.62
C THR A 44 9.68 10.62 5.46
N ILE A 45 9.40 9.34 5.74
CA ILE A 45 10.32 8.49 6.51
C ILE A 45 11.56 8.13 5.68
N LEU A 46 11.35 7.80 4.40
CA LEU A 46 12.41 7.33 3.51
C LEU A 46 13.33 8.44 2.99
N THR A 47 12.95 9.72 3.10
CA THR A 47 13.82 10.84 2.68
C THR A 47 15.12 10.96 3.48
N SER A 48 15.22 10.25 4.63
CA SER A 48 16.47 10.10 5.37
C SER A 48 17.58 9.42 4.56
N ASN A 49 17.22 8.46 3.70
CA ASN A 49 18.17 7.65 2.94
C ASN A 49 17.99 7.74 1.40
N TYR A 50 16.92 8.34 0.93
CA TYR A 50 16.59 8.46 -0.50
C TYR A 50 16.24 9.90 -0.87
N SER A 51 16.45 10.26 -2.14
CA SER A 51 15.87 11.50 -2.65
C SER A 51 14.35 11.42 -2.60
N THR A 52 13.66 12.56 -2.42
CA THR A 52 12.19 12.61 -2.32
C THR A 52 11.50 11.91 -3.50
N GLY A 53 12.04 12.05 -4.72
CA GLY A 53 11.49 11.38 -5.90
C GLY A 53 11.56 9.85 -5.85
N ILE A 54 12.69 9.30 -5.38
CA ILE A 54 12.84 7.84 -5.20
C ILE A 54 11.97 7.36 -4.04
N ALA A 55 11.97 8.06 -2.91
CA ALA A 55 11.14 7.74 -1.74
C ALA A 55 9.65 7.69 -2.11
N PHE A 56 9.16 8.67 -2.86
CA PHE A 56 7.79 8.69 -3.37
C PHE A 56 7.50 7.55 -4.34
N THR A 57 8.43 7.25 -5.24
CA THR A 57 8.27 6.13 -6.19
C THR A 57 8.15 4.79 -5.46
N ILE A 58 9.00 4.55 -4.45
CA ILE A 58 8.91 3.35 -3.60
C ILE A 58 7.56 3.30 -2.90
N ALA A 59 7.12 4.40 -2.29
CA ALA A 59 5.85 4.49 -1.58
C ALA A 59 4.64 4.25 -2.48
N LEU A 60 4.62 4.87 -3.66
CA LEU A 60 3.54 4.77 -4.64
C LEU A 60 3.41 3.34 -5.18
N VAL A 61 4.53 2.72 -5.56
CA VAL A 61 4.51 1.34 -6.09
C VAL A 61 4.10 0.36 -5.01
N ASP A 62 4.60 0.52 -3.78
CA ASP A 62 4.21 -0.32 -2.65
C ASP A 62 2.71 -0.23 -2.36
N HIS A 63 2.14 0.97 -2.39
CA HIS A 63 0.73 1.16 -2.15
C HIS A 63 -0.14 0.62 -3.30
N ALA A 64 0.27 0.87 -4.55
CA ALA A 64 -0.42 0.37 -5.73
C ALA A 64 -0.48 -1.17 -5.72
N VAL A 65 0.63 -1.85 -5.43
CA VAL A 65 0.68 -3.31 -5.34
C VAL A 65 -0.31 -3.81 -4.29
N LYS A 66 -0.32 -3.22 -3.08
CA LYS A 66 -1.26 -3.61 -2.02
C LYS A 66 -2.71 -3.47 -2.42
N ASN A 67 -3.07 -2.35 -3.04
CA ASN A 67 -4.46 -2.08 -3.40
C ASN A 67 -4.91 -2.96 -4.57
N ILE A 68 -4.07 -3.15 -5.60
CA ILE A 68 -4.36 -4.05 -6.71
C ILE A 68 -4.50 -5.49 -6.21
N SER A 69 -3.57 -5.96 -5.36
CA SER A 69 -3.67 -7.31 -4.78
C SER A 69 -4.95 -7.49 -3.99
N THR A 70 -5.38 -6.48 -3.21
CA THR A 70 -6.63 -6.54 -2.44
C THR A 70 -7.84 -6.68 -3.38
N VAL A 71 -7.91 -5.87 -4.44
CA VAL A 71 -9.00 -5.94 -5.42
C VAL A 71 -9.02 -7.28 -6.15
N VAL A 72 -7.88 -7.73 -6.66
CA VAL A 72 -7.77 -8.98 -7.41
C VAL A 72 -8.13 -10.18 -6.55
N LEU A 73 -7.59 -10.27 -5.33
CA LEU A 73 -7.91 -11.36 -4.41
C LEU A 73 -9.37 -11.31 -3.95
N GLY A 74 -9.95 -10.12 -3.79
CA GLY A 74 -11.37 -9.94 -3.53
C GLY A 74 -12.24 -10.52 -4.65
N ILE A 75 -11.94 -10.17 -5.91
CA ILE A 75 -12.65 -10.68 -7.10
C ILE A 75 -12.53 -12.20 -7.21
N ILE A 76 -11.33 -12.75 -7.00
CA ILE A 76 -11.10 -14.20 -7.01
C ILE A 76 -11.95 -14.87 -5.92
N SER A 77 -12.00 -14.29 -4.71
CA SER A 77 -12.78 -14.83 -3.59
C SER A 77 -14.27 -14.84 -3.88
N LEU A 78 -14.82 -13.76 -4.45
CA LEU A 78 -16.22 -13.70 -4.86
C LEU A 78 -16.55 -14.76 -5.91
N SER A 79 -15.69 -14.91 -6.91
CA SER A 79 -15.85 -15.90 -7.97
C SER A 79 -15.80 -17.33 -7.42
N ALA A 80 -14.86 -17.62 -6.52
CA ALA A 80 -14.72 -18.93 -5.88
C ALA A 80 -15.94 -19.31 -5.02
N LEU A 81 -16.59 -18.31 -4.41
CA LEU A 81 -17.79 -18.50 -3.59
C LEU A 81 -19.09 -18.40 -4.39
N ASN A 82 -19.03 -18.15 -5.71
CA ASN A 82 -20.19 -17.87 -6.57
C ASN A 82 -21.08 -16.72 -6.04
N LEU A 83 -20.47 -15.68 -5.45
CA LEU A 83 -21.15 -14.51 -4.93
C LEU A 83 -21.02 -13.31 -5.88
N SER A 84 -22.06 -12.50 -5.95
CA SER A 84 -22.09 -11.18 -6.58
C SER A 84 -21.74 -10.08 -5.60
N PHE A 85 -21.25 -8.95 -6.11
CA PHE A 85 -21.02 -7.75 -5.32
C PHE A 85 -22.28 -7.28 -4.58
N LYS A 86 -23.46 -7.39 -5.21
CA LYS A 86 -24.75 -6.99 -4.60
C LYS A 86 -25.06 -7.75 -3.32
N GLU A 87 -24.82 -9.05 -3.35
CA GLU A 87 -25.06 -9.94 -2.20
C GLU A 87 -24.15 -9.59 -1.03
N VAL A 88 -22.90 -9.19 -1.30
CA VAL A 88 -21.93 -8.76 -0.27
C VAL A 88 -22.21 -7.35 0.23
N GLU A 89 -22.75 -6.47 -0.61
CA GLU A 89 -23.23 -5.14 -0.22
C GLU A 89 -24.55 -5.16 0.56
N GLY A 90 -25.15 -6.34 0.77
CA GLY A 90 -26.43 -6.50 1.47
C GLY A 90 -27.63 -6.01 0.65
N GLN A 91 -27.44 -5.76 -0.65
CA GLN A 91 -28.50 -5.42 -1.58
C GLN A 91 -29.01 -6.71 -2.21
N LYS A 92 -30.23 -7.12 -1.84
CA LYS A 92 -30.92 -8.26 -2.47
C LYS A 92 -31.30 -7.95 -3.92
#